data_AF-A0A4Y2N1Q0-F1
#
_entry.id   AF-A0A4Y2N1Q0-F1
#
_cell.length_a   1.000
_cell.length_b   1.000
_cell.length_c   1.000
_cell.angle_alpha   90.00
_cell.angle_beta   90.00
_cell.angle_gamma   90.00
#
_symmetry.space_group_name_H-M   'P 1'
#
loop_
_entity.id
_entity.type
_entity.pdbx_description
1 polymer ?
#
loop_
_entity_poly.entity_id
_entity_poly.type
_entity_poly.pdbx_seq_one_letter_code
_entity_poly.pdbx_strand_id
1 'polypeptide(L)'
;MKTLYPDLQVESIDTTDYGSRSVMDFIIVPNMPFSRLKYRSRRIEIAVLFDHLLACKTNDHLVTLHLRWWKPIQHFSSTFIPFLQACKKLKCLELSVIYPTSGIDLLLKSWLENPLESLEKVIIDVWRIDDEDEYQSLIKLTTGYKFLLKLRGLNIKLNLHIKRIIY
;
A
#
# COMPACT_ATOMS: atom_id res chain seq x y z
N MET A 1 -7.29 16.77 -6.71
CA MET A 1 -8.63 17.27 -7.10
C MET A 1 -9.64 16.25 -6.59
N LYS A 2 -10.63 16.66 -5.79
CA LYS A 2 -11.75 15.80 -5.42
C LYS A 2 -12.73 15.81 -6.61
N THR A 3 -12.83 14.72 -7.35
CA THR A 3 -13.92 14.55 -8.32
C THR A 3 -15.08 13.90 -7.58
N LEU A 4 -16.05 14.71 -7.14
CA LEU A 4 -17.26 14.22 -6.52
C LEU A 4 -18.33 14.09 -7.60
N TYR A 5 -18.75 12.86 -7.87
CA TYR A 5 -19.87 12.57 -8.75
C TYR A 5 -21.16 12.60 -7.90
N PRO A 6 -22.08 13.56 -8.11
CA PRO A 6 -23.27 13.71 -7.27
C PRO A 6 -24.19 12.49 -7.26
N ASP A 7 -24.14 11.68 -8.32
CA ASP A 7 -24.97 10.48 -8.51
C ASP A 7 -24.30 9.19 -8.04
N LEU A 8 -23.04 9.24 -7.61
CA LEU A 8 -22.31 8.11 -7.06
C LEU A 8 -21.93 8.40 -5.61
N GLN A 9 -22.35 7.52 -4.71
CA GLN A 9 -21.81 7.43 -3.35
C GLN A 9 -20.28 7.25 -3.44
N VAL A 10 -19.55 8.38 -3.40
CA VAL A 10 -18.10 8.62 -3.37
C VAL A 10 -17.22 7.46 -3.88
N GLU A 11 -16.91 7.44 -5.18
CA GLU A 11 -16.22 6.27 -5.76
C GLU A 11 -14.69 6.31 -5.76
N SER A 12 -14.03 7.45 -5.51
CA SER A 12 -12.55 7.50 -5.50
C SER A 12 -11.98 8.81 -4.98
N ILE A 13 -10.92 8.74 -4.16
CA ILE A 13 -10.07 9.89 -3.82
C ILE A 13 -8.72 9.71 -4.52
N ASP A 14 -8.33 10.63 -5.41
CA ASP A 14 -6.97 10.72 -5.97
C ASP A 14 -6.27 11.99 -5.48
N THR A 15 -5.28 11.81 -4.61
CA THR A 15 -4.58 12.93 -3.95
C THR A 15 -3.09 12.77 -4.02
N THR A 16 -2.42 13.89 -4.30
CA THR A 16 -0.98 14.04 -4.13
C THR A 16 -0.72 15.05 -3.03
N ASP A 17 -0.16 14.60 -1.92
CA ASP A 17 0.23 15.43 -0.79
C ASP A 17 1.67 15.92 -0.97
N TYR A 18 1.77 17.24 -1.17
CA TYR A 18 3.04 17.94 -1.32
C TYR A 18 3.64 18.39 0.00
N GLY A 19 2.99 18.18 1.15
CA GLY A 19 3.68 18.40 2.42
C GLY A 19 2.94 18.74 3.68
N SER A 20 1.63 18.54 3.80
CA SER A 20 0.95 18.96 5.04
C SER A 20 -0.16 18.02 5.46
N ARG A 21 -0.10 17.59 6.73
CA ARG A 21 -1.17 16.84 7.42
C ARG A 21 -2.54 17.49 7.24
N SER A 22 -2.60 18.82 7.20
CA SER A 22 -3.82 19.59 6.95
C SER A 22 -4.52 19.26 5.62
N VAL A 23 -3.77 18.88 4.58
CA VAL A 23 -4.36 18.46 3.28
C VAL A 23 -5.00 17.09 3.41
N MET A 24 -4.37 16.17 4.15
CA MET A 24 -4.93 14.86 4.46
C MET A 24 -6.22 15.01 5.28
N ASP A 25 -6.19 15.82 6.35
CA ASP A 25 -7.33 16.06 7.25
C ASP A 25 -8.51 16.71 6.52
N PHE A 26 -8.24 17.57 5.53
CA PHE A 26 -9.28 18.19 4.71
C PHE A 26 -9.89 17.22 3.68
N ILE A 27 -9.10 16.25 3.20
CA ILE A 27 -9.52 15.38 2.11
C ILE A 27 -10.22 14.13 2.62
N ILE A 28 -9.64 13.48 3.62
CA ILE A 28 -10.15 12.28 4.28
C ILE A 28 -10.84 12.76 5.56
N VAL A 29 -12.18 12.78 5.52
CA VAL A 29 -13.01 13.22 6.64
C VAL A 29 -13.70 12.03 7.30
N PRO A 30 -14.07 12.13 8.59
CA PRO A 30 -14.71 11.02 9.30
C PRO A 30 -16.00 10.53 8.64
N ASN A 31 -16.19 9.20 8.62
CA ASN A 31 -17.38 8.51 8.12
C ASN A 31 -17.70 8.78 6.64
N MET A 32 -16.73 9.19 5.84
CA MET A 32 -16.91 9.33 4.41
C MET A 32 -16.86 7.94 3.74
N PRO A 33 -17.93 7.46 3.10
CA PRO A 33 -18.02 6.08 2.62
C PRO A 33 -17.36 5.92 1.25
N PHE A 34 -16.06 6.21 1.14
CA PHE A 34 -15.35 5.97 -0.11
C PHE A 34 -14.77 4.56 -0.17
N SER A 35 -14.93 3.91 -1.32
CA SER A 35 -14.47 2.54 -1.54
C SER A 35 -13.09 2.46 -2.18
N ARG A 36 -12.59 3.55 -2.77
CA ARG A 36 -11.28 3.59 -3.44
C ARG A 36 -10.45 4.76 -2.97
N LEU A 37 -9.21 4.49 -2.57
CA LEU A 37 -8.22 5.49 -2.21
C LEU A 37 -6.99 5.36 -3.09
N LYS A 38 -6.62 6.45 -3.73
CA LYS A 38 -5.35 6.62 -4.41
C LYS A 38 -4.61 7.79 -3.77
N TYR A 39 -3.59 7.48 -2.99
CA TYR A 39 -2.85 8.47 -2.23
C TYR A 39 -1.37 8.45 -2.59
N ARG A 40 -0.81 9.63 -2.81
CA ARG A 40 0.59 9.84 -3.15
C ARG A 40 1.19 10.79 -2.14
N SER A 41 2.27 10.39 -1.48
CA SER A 41 2.95 11.22 -0.48
C SER A 41 4.44 11.30 -0.72
N ARG A 42 4.99 12.50 -0.46
CA ARG A 42 6.43 12.73 -0.39
C ARG A 42 6.94 13.11 1.00
N ARG A 43 6.06 13.50 1.93
CA ARG A 43 6.49 14.16 3.16
C ARG A 43 5.98 13.50 4.43
N ILE A 44 4.71 13.11 4.48
CA ILE A 44 4.11 12.48 5.66
C ILE A 44 4.60 11.04 5.81
N GLU A 45 4.63 10.56 7.04
CA GLU A 45 4.86 9.16 7.36
C GLU A 45 3.61 8.33 7.08
N ILE A 46 3.78 7.09 6.65
CA ILE A 46 2.64 6.24 6.27
C ILE A 46 1.79 5.84 7.49
N ALA A 47 2.41 5.71 8.66
CA ALA A 47 1.70 5.48 9.92
C ALA A 47 0.67 6.58 10.19
N VAL A 48 1.04 7.85 9.98
CA VAL A 48 0.12 9.00 10.14
C VAL A 48 -1.08 8.89 9.19
N LEU A 49 -0.88 8.43 7.95
CA LEU A 49 -1.98 8.18 7.03
C LEU A 49 -2.90 7.06 7.52
N PHE A 50 -2.33 5.93 7.97
CA PHE A 50 -3.11 4.80 8.45
C PHE A 50 -3.89 5.13 9.72
N ASP A 51 -3.26 5.80 10.69
CA ASP A 51 -3.93 6.26 11.91
C ASP A 51 -5.11 7.19 11.57
N HIS A 52 -4.93 8.08 10.60
CA HIS A 52 -6.00 8.97 10.15
C HIS A 52 -7.14 8.24 9.45
N LEU A 53 -6.81 7.28 8.57
CA LEU A 53 -7.81 6.44 7.90
C LEU A 53 -8.63 5.61 8.89
N LEU A 54 -7.98 5.09 9.93
CA LEU A 54 -8.65 4.36 11.03
C LEU A 54 -9.52 5.28 11.87
N ALA A 55 -9.01 6.46 12.27
CA ALA A 55 -9.77 7.45 13.02
C ALA A 55 -11.01 7.94 12.24
N CYS A 56 -10.91 8.01 10.91
CA CYS A 56 -12.02 8.36 10.02
C CYS A 56 -12.97 7.19 9.71
N LYS A 57 -12.68 5.97 10.20
CA LYS A 57 -13.41 4.73 9.89
C LYS A 57 -13.48 4.39 8.39
N THR A 58 -12.49 4.85 7.63
CA THR A 58 -12.43 4.58 6.20
C THR A 58 -12.22 3.09 5.89
N ASN A 59 -11.51 2.39 6.77
CA ASN A 59 -11.19 0.96 6.65
C ASN A 59 -12.45 0.07 6.49
N ASP A 60 -13.61 0.50 7.01
CA ASP A 60 -14.87 -0.25 6.99
C ASP A 60 -15.50 -0.33 5.58
N HIS A 61 -15.11 0.60 4.70
CA HIS A 61 -15.65 0.75 3.35
C HIS A 61 -14.60 0.56 2.26
N LEU A 62 -13.31 0.58 2.60
CA LEU A 62 -12.21 0.55 1.64
C LEU A 62 -12.13 -0.79 0.91
N VAL A 63 -12.31 -0.76 -0.41
CA VAL A 63 -12.23 -1.90 -1.34
C VAL A 63 -10.93 -1.88 -2.13
N THR A 64 -10.44 -0.70 -2.51
CA THR A 64 -9.19 -0.54 -3.28
C THR A 64 -8.29 0.51 -2.64
N LEU A 65 -7.04 0.14 -2.42
CA LEU A 65 -6.01 1.00 -1.88
C LEU A 65 -4.82 1.06 -2.83
N HIS A 66 -4.56 2.24 -3.39
CA HIS A 66 -3.40 2.55 -4.20
C HIS A 66 -2.53 3.57 -3.47
N LEU A 67 -1.30 3.21 -3.13
CA LEU A 67 -0.36 4.06 -2.42
C LEU A 67 0.92 4.26 -3.23
N ARG A 68 1.37 5.51 -3.33
CA ARG A 68 2.69 5.83 -3.86
C ARG A 68 3.50 6.64 -2.85
N TRP A 69 4.57 6.06 -2.35
CA TRP A 69 5.38 6.61 -1.27
C TRP A 69 6.80 6.89 -1.74
N TRP A 70 7.24 8.15 -1.58
CA TRP A 70 8.58 8.58 -2.00
C TRP A 70 9.63 8.57 -0.90
N LYS A 71 9.24 8.28 0.34
CA LYS A 71 10.20 8.05 1.43
C LYS A 71 10.30 6.55 1.68
N PRO A 72 11.49 6.04 2.02
CA PRO A 72 11.60 4.71 2.60
C PRO A 72 10.67 4.60 3.81
N ILE A 73 10.00 3.46 3.93
CA ILE A 73 9.07 3.21 5.03
C ILE A 73 9.81 2.40 6.09
N GLN A 74 10.08 3.03 7.22
CA GLN A 74 10.60 2.33 8.39
C GLN A 74 9.50 1.43 8.97
N HIS A 75 9.88 0.28 9.53
CA HIS A 75 8.95 -0.64 10.19
C HIS A 75 7.76 -1.03 9.29
N PHE A 76 8.07 -1.42 8.05
CA PHE A 76 7.10 -1.69 6.99
C PHE A 76 6.01 -2.66 7.43
N SER A 77 6.39 -3.87 7.88
CA SER A 77 5.42 -4.91 8.26
C SER A 77 4.53 -4.48 9.44
N SER A 78 5.11 -3.94 10.51
CA SER A 78 4.34 -3.54 11.70
C SER A 78 3.39 -2.37 11.43
N THR A 79 3.65 -1.55 10.41
CA THR A 79 2.74 -0.47 10.01
C THR A 79 1.60 -0.99 9.12
N PHE A 80 1.91 -1.85 8.14
CA PHE A 80 0.92 -2.34 7.19
C PHE A 80 0.01 -3.44 7.76
N ILE A 81 0.55 -4.39 8.53
CA ILE A 81 -0.21 -5.57 8.97
C ILE A 81 -1.48 -5.18 9.75
N PRO A 82 -1.41 -4.34 10.81
CA PRO A 82 -2.61 -4.01 11.59
C PRO A 82 -3.65 -3.26 10.77
N PHE A 83 -3.21 -2.30 9.94
CA PHE A 83 -4.10 -1.53 9.09
C PHE A 83 -4.83 -2.39 8.06
N LEU A 84 -4.11 -3.27 7.36
CA LEU A 84 -4.71 -4.15 6.37
C LEU A 84 -5.67 -5.16 7.01
N GLN A 85 -5.34 -5.67 8.21
CA GLN A 85 -6.23 -6.55 8.99
C GLN A 85 -7.54 -5.87 9.43
N ALA A 86 -7.52 -4.56 9.64
CA ALA A 86 -8.72 -3.76 9.93
C ALA A 86 -9.61 -3.52 8.70
N CYS A 87 -9.07 -3.68 7.48
CA CYS A 87 -9.80 -3.43 6.24
C CYS A 87 -10.53 -4.69 5.73
N LYS A 88 -11.71 -4.98 6.30
CA LYS A 88 -12.48 -6.22 6.03
C LYS A 88 -13.03 -6.36 4.60
N LYS A 89 -13.05 -5.28 3.82
CA LYS A 89 -13.57 -5.26 2.44
C LYS A 89 -12.49 -5.03 1.40
N LEU A 90 -11.21 -4.94 1.81
CA LEU A 90 -10.13 -4.61 0.90
C LEU A 90 -9.87 -5.77 -0.06
N LYS A 91 -10.11 -5.54 -1.34
CA LYS A 91 -9.91 -6.51 -2.43
C LYS A 91 -8.63 -6.30 -3.20
N CYS A 92 -8.20 -5.05 -3.33
CA CYS A 92 -7.07 -4.68 -4.17
C CYS A 92 -6.12 -3.75 -3.40
N LEU A 93 -4.86 -4.16 -3.31
CA LEU A 93 -3.76 -3.35 -2.79
C LEU A 93 -2.74 -3.12 -3.91
N GLU A 94 -2.47 -1.85 -4.23
CA GLU A 94 -1.40 -1.43 -5.13
C GLU A 94 -0.46 -0.51 -4.35
N LEU A 95 0.81 -0.87 -4.27
CA LEU A 95 1.80 -0.16 -3.47
C LEU A 95 3.04 0.12 -4.31
N SER A 96 3.44 1.39 -4.38
CA SER A 96 4.68 1.80 -5.01
C SER A 96 5.55 2.54 -3.98
N VAL A 97 6.71 1.97 -3.67
CA VAL A 97 7.57 2.41 -2.56
C VAL A 97 9.03 2.50 -2.99
N ILE A 98 9.82 3.30 -2.27
CA ILE A 98 11.26 3.43 -2.46
C ILE A 98 12.00 2.53 -1.47
N TYR A 99 13.06 1.86 -1.94
CA TYR A 99 14.00 1.07 -1.13
C TYR A 99 14.71 1.94 -0.05
N PRO A 100 15.08 1.41 1.13
CA PRO A 100 14.87 0.05 1.63
C PRO A 100 13.42 -0.27 1.97
N THR A 101 13.07 -1.54 1.79
CA THR A 101 11.75 -2.10 2.15
C THR A 101 11.89 -3.33 3.05
N SER A 102 12.80 -3.23 4.03
CA SER A 102 12.96 -4.24 5.05
C SER A 102 11.61 -4.54 5.71
N GLY A 103 11.18 -5.81 5.68
CA GLY A 103 9.88 -6.24 6.16
C GLY A 103 8.82 -6.51 5.10
N ILE A 104 9.11 -6.38 3.79
CA ILE A 104 8.21 -6.94 2.75
C ILE A 104 8.07 -8.45 2.93
N ASP A 105 9.17 -9.15 3.19
CA ASP A 105 9.18 -10.58 3.47
C ASP A 105 8.27 -10.95 4.67
N LEU A 106 8.34 -10.15 5.73
CA LEU A 106 7.48 -10.31 6.91
C LEU A 106 6.00 -10.02 6.59
N LEU A 107 5.72 -9.03 5.74
CA LEU A 107 4.35 -8.75 5.27
C LEU A 107 3.82 -9.94 4.46
N LEU A 108 4.59 -10.45 3.50
CA LEU A 108 4.19 -11.60 2.68
C LEU A 108 4.00 -12.87 3.52
N LYS A 109 4.89 -13.10 4.49
CA LYS A 109 4.78 -14.20 5.45
C LYS A 109 3.49 -14.08 6.28
N SER A 110 3.17 -12.88 6.75
CA SER A 110 1.95 -12.66 7.53
C SER A 110 0.68 -13.04 6.77
N TRP A 111 0.63 -12.84 5.45
CA TRP A 111 -0.50 -13.23 4.61
C TRP A 111 -0.58 -14.74 4.36
N LEU A 112 0.54 -15.47 4.46
CA LEU A 112 0.53 -16.93 4.45
C LEU A 112 0.01 -17.50 5.77
N GLU A 113 0.38 -16.89 6.89
CA GLU A 113 -0.03 -17.35 8.22
C GLU A 113 -1.47 -16.96 8.54
N ASN A 114 -1.83 -15.71 8.23
CA ASN A 114 -3.13 -15.10 8.50
C ASN A 114 -3.64 -14.40 7.23
N PRO A 115 -4.34 -15.14 6.33
CA PRO A 115 -4.86 -14.58 5.11
C PRO A 115 -5.84 -13.43 5.34
N LEU A 116 -5.75 -12.39 4.51
CA LEU A 116 -6.75 -11.33 4.45
C LEU A 116 -7.89 -11.83 3.56
N GLU A 117 -9.00 -12.28 4.15
CA GLU A 117 -10.08 -13.02 3.46
C GLU A 117 -10.61 -12.31 2.20
N SER A 118 -10.74 -10.99 2.23
CA SER A 118 -11.27 -10.21 1.11
C SER A 118 -10.23 -9.90 0.04
N LEU A 119 -8.93 -10.08 0.31
CA LEU A 119 -7.86 -9.59 -0.55
C LEU A 119 -7.65 -10.52 -1.74
N GLU A 120 -7.94 -10.02 -2.94
CA GLU A 120 -7.90 -10.80 -4.18
C GLU A 120 -6.62 -10.49 -4.99
N LYS A 121 -6.17 -9.23 -4.97
CA LYS A 121 -5.08 -8.73 -5.82
C LYS A 121 -4.09 -7.86 -5.03
N VAL A 122 -2.81 -8.14 -5.22
CA VAL A 122 -1.71 -7.32 -4.68
C VAL A 122 -0.71 -6.99 -5.78
N ILE A 123 -0.39 -5.72 -5.93
CA ILE A 123 0.74 -5.24 -6.73
C ILE A 123 1.67 -4.44 -5.82
N ILE A 124 2.94 -4.81 -5.79
CA ILE A 124 3.98 -4.04 -5.10
C ILE A 124 5.08 -3.69 -6.11
N ASP A 125 5.39 -2.41 -6.24
CA ASP A 125 6.50 -1.86 -7.02
C ASP A 125 7.55 -1.28 -6.07
N VAL A 126 8.73 -1.88 -6.02
CA VAL A 126 9.86 -1.40 -5.21
C VAL A 126 10.87 -0.72 -6.12
N TRP A 127 11.12 0.57 -5.87
CA TRP A 127 11.97 1.42 -6.70
C TRP A 127 13.29 1.76 -6.01
N ARG A 128 14.29 2.09 -6.85
CA ARG A 128 15.62 2.57 -6.45
C ARG A 128 16.41 1.56 -5.62
N ILE A 129 16.38 0.30 -6.02
CA ILE A 129 17.30 -0.69 -5.47
C ILE A 129 18.71 -0.31 -5.96
N ASP A 130 19.63 -0.04 -5.04
CA ASP A 130 20.93 0.54 -5.35
C ASP A 130 21.94 -0.51 -5.83
N ASP A 131 21.78 -1.78 -5.42
CA ASP A 131 22.74 -2.86 -5.66
C ASP A 131 22.12 -4.09 -6.36
N GLU A 132 22.92 -4.76 -7.21
CA GLU A 132 22.47 -5.93 -7.96
C GLU A 132 22.33 -7.18 -7.07
N ASP A 133 23.22 -7.38 -6.10
CA ASP A 133 23.12 -8.53 -5.18
C ASP A 133 21.90 -8.39 -4.26
N GLU A 134 21.59 -7.17 -3.81
CA GLU A 134 20.34 -6.85 -3.12
C GLU A 134 19.11 -7.16 -3.99
N TYR A 135 19.14 -6.76 -5.27
CA TYR A 135 18.08 -7.05 -6.22
C TYR A 135 17.87 -8.56 -6.40
N GLN A 136 18.94 -9.33 -6.60
CA GLN A 136 18.87 -10.79 -6.74
C GLN A 136 18.35 -11.46 -5.46
N SER A 137 18.77 -10.97 -4.30
CA SER A 137 18.28 -11.45 -3.00
C SER A 137 16.78 -11.23 -2.85
N LEU A 138 16.27 -10.04 -3.23
CA LEU A 138 14.85 -9.74 -3.22
C LEU A 138 14.08 -10.60 -4.25
N ILE A 139 14.61 -10.82 -5.46
CA ILE A 139 13.98 -11.73 -6.43
C ILE A 139 13.81 -13.12 -5.85
N LYS A 140 14.87 -13.67 -5.26
CA LYS A 140 14.86 -15.04 -4.74
C LYS A 140 13.82 -15.20 -3.62
N LEU A 141 13.84 -14.27 -2.67
CA LEU A 141 12.88 -14.24 -1.56
C LEU A 141 11.45 -14.16 -2.08
N THR A 142 11.21 -13.26 -3.03
CA THR A 142 9.86 -12.90 -3.46
C THR A 142 9.26 -13.92 -4.42
N THR A 143 10.09 -14.64 -5.17
CA THR A 143 9.67 -15.77 -6.01
C THR A 143 9.04 -16.88 -5.17
N GLY A 144 9.64 -17.23 -4.03
CA GLY A 144 9.11 -18.23 -3.10
C GLY A 144 7.74 -17.84 -2.53
N TYR A 145 7.64 -16.65 -1.96
CA TYR A 145 6.36 -16.15 -1.42
C TYR A 145 5.28 -15.98 -2.48
N LYS A 146 5.63 -15.45 -3.67
CA LYS A 146 4.71 -15.28 -4.80
C LYS A 146 4.08 -16.60 -5.21
N PHE A 147 4.86 -17.67 -5.27
CA PHE A 147 4.35 -19.00 -5.60
C PHE A 147 3.35 -19.49 -4.54
N LEU A 148 3.74 -19.43 -3.26
CA LEU A 148 2.90 -19.91 -2.14
C LEU A 148 1.59 -19.12 -2.01
N LEU A 149 1.64 -17.80 -2.15
CA LEU A 149 0.45 -16.93 -2.07
C LEU A 149 -0.51 -17.17 -3.24
N LYS A 150 0.01 -17.40 -4.45
CA LYS A 150 -0.81 -17.77 -5.61
C LYS A 150 -1.53 -19.10 -5.43
N LEU A 151 -0.86 -20.10 -4.83
CA LEU A 151 -1.50 -21.38 -4.50
C LEU A 151 -2.67 -21.20 -3.52
N ARG A 152 -2.65 -20.15 -2.70
CA ARG A 152 -3.76 -19.78 -1.81
C ARG A 152 -4.80 -18.85 -2.45
N GLY A 153 -4.73 -18.64 -3.76
CA GLY A 153 -5.69 -17.82 -4.50
C GLY A 153 -5.39 -16.32 -4.51
N LEU A 154 -4.30 -15.86 -3.89
CA LEU A 154 -3.93 -14.44 -3.91
C LEU A 154 -3.16 -14.10 -5.19
N ASN A 155 -3.71 -13.20 -6.02
CA ASN A 155 -3.04 -12.74 -7.23
C ASN A 155 -2.00 -11.65 -6.89
N ILE A 156 -0.78 -12.09 -6.59
CA ILE A 156 0.32 -11.20 -6.26
C ILE A 156 1.28 -10.97 -7.43
N LYS A 157 1.63 -9.70 -7.64
CA LYS A 157 2.73 -9.24 -8.50
C LYS A 157 3.68 -8.37 -7.68
N LEU A 158 4.95 -8.70 -7.73
CA LEU A 158 6.02 -7.87 -7.20
C LEU A 158 6.94 -7.49 -8.35
N ASN A 159 7.16 -6.19 -8.52
CA ASN A 159 8.08 -5.65 -9.51
C ASN A 159 9.20 -4.92 -8.78
N LEU A 160 10.43 -5.24 -9.13
CA LEU A 160 11.62 -4.68 -8.53
C LEU A 160 12.33 -3.82 -9.59
N HIS A 161 12.70 -2.60 -9.24
CA HIS A 161 13.27 -1.64 -10.17
C HIS A 161 14.61 -1.12 -9.65
N ILE A 162 15.70 -1.57 -10.28
CA ILE A 162 17.06 -1.10 -10.01
C ILE A 162 17.18 0.38 -10.36
N LYS A 163 17.92 1.12 -9.53
CA LYS A 163 18.31 2.49 -9.83
C LYS A 163 19.26 2.49 -11.02
N ARG A 164 18.75 2.86 -12.21
CA ARG A 164 19.63 3.12 -13.34
C ARG A 164 20.49 4.35 -13.04
N ILE A 165 21.79 4.14 -12.87
CA ILE A 165 22.79 5.21 -12.99
C ILE A 165 22.84 5.53 -14.49
N ILE A 166 22.29 6.68 -14.87
CA ILE A 166 22.53 7.24 -16.20
C ILE A 166 23.92 7.88 -16.11
N TYR A 167 24.91 7.26 -16.74
CA TYR A 167 26.22 7.86 -17.00
C TYR A 167 26.13 8.84 -18.16
#